data_AF-A0A923VEQ7-F1
#
_entry.id   AF-A0A923VEQ7-F1
#
_cell.length_a   1.000
_cell.length_b   1.000
_cell.length_c   1.000
_cell.angle_alpha   90.00
_cell.angle_beta   90.00
_cell.angle_gamma   90.00
#
_symmetry.space_group_name_H-M   'P 1'
#
loop_
_entity.id
_entity.type
_entity.pdbx_description
1 polymer ?
#
loop_
_entity_poly.entity_id
_entity_poly.type
_entity_poly.pdbx_seq_one_letter_code
_entity_poly.pdbx_strand_id
1 'polypeptide(L)' 'NLKETLGLDSLDYIDLVVVIESNFSFKVKPEEFTHIATLQDFYDYVIAKVNSKELV' A
#
# COMPACT_ATOMS: atom_id res chain seq x y z
N ASN A 1 2.60 2.40 -15.38
CA ASN A 1 2.36 1.10 -14.71
C ASN A 1 3.35 0.92 -13.58
N LEU A 2 2.90 0.98 -12.32
CA LEU A 2 3.78 0.82 -11.15
C LEU A 2 4.60 -0.47 -11.21
N LYS A 3 3.95 -1.55 -11.63
CA LYS A 3 4.50 -2.90 -11.70
C LYS A 3 5.68 -3.02 -12.66
N GLU A 4 5.58 -2.40 -13.83
CA GLU A 4 6.66 -2.36 -14.82
C GLU A 4 7.77 -1.37 -14.43
N THR A 5 7.41 -0.25 -13.78
CA THR A 5 8.40 0.77 -13.38
C THR A 5 9.25 0.31 -12.20
N LEU A 6 8.68 -0.45 -11.26
CA LEU A 6 9.40 -0.96 -10.08
C LEU A 6 9.90 -2.41 -10.25
N GLY A 7 9.46 -3.14 -11.27
CA GLY A 7 9.89 -4.53 -11.51
C GLY A 7 9.52 -5.48 -10.38
N LEU A 8 8.37 -5.24 -9.73
CA LEU A 8 7.94 -5.98 -8.55
C LEU A 8 7.40 -7.36 -8.95
N ASP A 9 8.03 -8.40 -8.44
CA ASP A 9 7.55 -9.78 -8.52
C ASP A 9 6.45 -10.05 -7.48
N SER A 10 5.74 -11.18 -7.62
CA SER A 10 4.63 -11.56 -6.73
C SER A 10 5.01 -11.59 -5.24
N LEU A 11 6.28 -11.85 -4.92
CA LEU A 11 6.81 -11.82 -3.56
C LEU A 11 7.05 -10.39 -3.05
N ASP A 12 7.48 -9.47 -3.91
CA ASP A 12 7.74 -8.08 -3.54
C ASP A 12 6.45 -7.37 -3.10
N TYR A 13 5.29 -7.76 -3.63
CA TYR A 13 4.00 -7.25 -3.14
C TYR A 13 3.71 -7.66 -1.70
N ILE A 14 4.06 -8.89 -1.33
CA ILE A 14 3.86 -9.40 0.03
C ILE A 14 4.78 -8.63 0.98
N ASP A 15 6.06 -8.47 0.60
CA ASP A 15 7.03 -7.73 1.43
C ASP A 15 6.66 -6.26 1.56
N LEU A 16 6.20 -5.60 0.50
CA LEU A 16 5.68 -4.22 0.55
C LEU A 16 4.54 -4.09 1.54
N VAL A 17 3.53 -4.97 1.45
CA VAL A 17 2.37 -4.95 2.35
C VAL A 17 2.83 -5.10 3.81
N VAL A 18 3.72 -6.04 4.10
CA VAL A 18 4.26 -6.26 5.46
C VAL A 18 5.02 -5.04 5.98
N VAL A 19 5.85 -4.42 5.14
CA VAL A 19 6.60 -3.21 5.49
C VAL A 19 5.66 -2.05 5.79
N ILE A 20 4.59 -1.86 5.01
CA ILE A 20 3.60 -0.80 5.24
C ILE A 20 2.85 -1.02 6.55
N GLU A 21 2.39 -2.25 6.81
CA GLU A 21 1.72 -2.58 8.06
C GLU A 21 2.62 -2.32 9.27
N SER A 22 3.90 -2.65 9.16
CA SER A 22 4.90 -2.39 10.21
C SER A 22 5.25 -0.90 10.38
N ASN A 23 5.31 -0.11 9.30
CA ASN A 23 5.70 1.30 9.36
C ASN A 23 4.56 2.21 9.80
N PHE A 24 3.35 1.97 9.31
CA PHE A 24 2.21 2.85 9.55
C PHE A 24 1.23 2.31 10.61
N SER A 25 1.47 1.10 11.11
CA SER A 25 0.64 0.46 12.16
C SER A 25 -0.86 0.44 11.81
N PHE A 26 -1.19 0.27 10.53
CA PHE A 26 -2.55 -0.01 10.06
C PHE A 26 -2.54 -1.28 9.21
N LYS A 27 -3.65 -2.03 9.26
CA LYS A 27 -3.78 -3.24 8.46
C LYS A 27 -4.19 -2.92 7.05
N VAL A 28 -3.48 -3.49 6.09
CA VAL A 28 -3.79 -3.40 4.66
C VAL A 28 -4.52 -4.67 4.28
N LYS A 29 -5.72 -4.54 3.68
CA LYS A 29 -6.37 -5.72 3.10
C LYS A 29 -5.72 -6.02 1.74
N PRO A 30 -5.34 -7.27 1.44
CA PRO A 30 -4.78 -7.64 0.14
C PRO A 30 -5.70 -7.24 -1.03
N GLU A 31 -7.01 -7.31 -0.82
CA GLU A 31 -8.05 -6.91 -1.79
C GLU A 31 -8.06 -5.40 -2.11
N GLU A 32 -7.68 -4.55 -1.15
CA GLU A 32 -7.54 -3.10 -1.38
C GLU A 32 -6.21 -2.82 -2.10
N PHE A 33 -5.18 -3.62 -1.82
CA PHE A 33 -3.86 -3.47 -2.44
C PHE A 33 -3.82 -3.91 -3.91
N THR A 34 -4.66 -4.87 -4.31
CA THR A 34 -4.77 -5.29 -5.73
C THR A 34 -5.33 -4.21 -6.65
N HIS A 35 -6.08 -3.24 -6.10
CA HIS A 35 -6.60 -2.09 -6.85
C HIS A 35 -5.58 -0.96 -7.04
N ILE A 36 -4.44 -1.03 -6.33
CA ILE A 36 -3.36 -0.04 -6.42
C ILE A 36 -2.50 -0.36 -7.66
N ALA A 37 -2.64 0.44 -8.72
CA ALA A 37 -1.97 0.23 -10.01
C ALA A 37 -0.82 1.21 -10.26
N THR A 38 -0.81 2.35 -9.57
CA THR A 38 0.19 3.42 -9.66
C THR A 38 0.82 3.76 -8.30
N LEU A 39 1.97 4.43 -8.30
CA LEU A 39 2.62 4.94 -7.07
C LEU A 39 1.74 6.02 -6.45
N GLN A 40 1.02 6.77 -7.29
CA GLN A 40 0.06 7.76 -6.84
C GLN A 40 -1.09 7.10 -6.07
N ASP A 41 -1.71 6.05 -6.63
CA ASP A 41 -2.78 5.31 -5.94
C ASP A 41 -2.29 4.75 -4.59
N PHE A 42 -1.03 4.32 -4.56
CA PHE A 42 -0.41 3.80 -3.36
C PHE A 42 -0.25 4.90 -2.29
N TYR A 43 0.31 6.05 -2.66
CA TYR A 43 0.44 7.19 -1.76
C TYR A 43 -0.91 7.68 -1.27
N ASP A 44 -1.88 7.85 -2.18
CA ASP A 44 -3.22 8.33 -1.84
C ASP A 44 -3.91 7.37 -0.87
N TYR A 45 -3.77 6.05 -1.07
CA TYR A 45 -4.29 5.04 -0.16
C TYR A 45 -3.65 5.11 1.23
N VAL A 46 -2.31 5.16 1.31
CA VAL A 46 -1.59 5.23 2.59
C VAL A 46 -1.94 6.53 3.32
N ILE A 47 -1.93 7.66 2.62
CA ILE A 47 -2.30 8.97 3.18
C ILE A 47 -3.74 8.94 3.69
N ALA A 48 -4.68 8.37 2.93
CA ALA A 48 -6.07 8.24 3.36
C ALA A 48 -6.21 7.37 4.62
N LYS A 49 -5.51 6.23 4.70
CA LYS A 49 -5.55 5.34 5.88
C LYS A 49 -4.89 5.96 7.11
N VAL A 50 -3.77 6.66 6.94
CA VAL A 50 -3.08 7.37 8.02
C VAL A 50 -3.89 8.56 8.52
N ASN A 51 -4.42 9.40 7.63
CA ASN A 51 -5.23 10.56 8.01
C ASN A 51 -6.61 10.15 8.54
N SER A 52 -7.20 9.05 8.09
CA SER A 52 -8.45 8.55 8.68
C SER A 52 -8.28 8.10 10.13
N LYS A 53 -7.03 7.95 10.62
CA LYS A 53 -6.70 7.72 12.03
C LYS A 53 -6.67 9.01 12.88
N GLU A 54 -6.93 10.19 12.29
CA GLU A 54 -6.98 11.48 12.99
C GLU A 54 -8.42 11.95 13.31
N LEU A 55 -9.35 11.00 13.52
CA LEU A 55 -10.68 11.28 14.08
C LEU A 55 -11.08 10.18 15.09
N VAL A 56 -10.32 10.04 16.18
CA VAL A 56 -10.84 9.61 17.50
C VAL A 56 -9.98 10.19 18.63
#